data_AF-A0A951JTH8-F1
#
_entry.id   AF-A0A951JTH8-F1
#
_cell.length_a   1.000
_cell.length_b   1.000
_cell.length_c   1.000
_cell.angle_alpha   90.00
_cell.angle_beta   90.00
_cell.angle_gamma   90.00
#
_symmetry.space_group_name_H-M   'P 1'
#
loop_
_entity.id
_entity.type
_entity.pdbx_description
1 polymer ?
#
loop_
_entity_poly.entity_id
_entity_poly.type
_entity_poly.pdbx_seq_one_letter_code
_entity_poly.pdbx_strand_id
1 'polypeptide(L)'
;MRNLLRPLLMAAALLSTAPLAAQDSTVVVLVRHAEKAAVEPGNNDPPLSEAGAARAAALREALHGMHLDAVIATERQRTQATARPAAEAHGLAPEIVSLRHGPAHVDSVAAAVRRHAGHTVLVAGHSNTVPAIVHALGGPRLPDLCEAEYANLFVLVLKPGAEPRLERRSYGVPDPPRADVCPAHP
;
A
#
# COMPACT_ATOMS: atom_id res chain seq x y z
N MET A 1 -35.72 -55.57 -47.14
CA MET A 1 -35.37 -54.14 -47.04
C MET A 1 -35.47 -53.74 -45.57
N ARG A 2 -34.34 -53.60 -44.85
CA ARG A 2 -34.32 -53.21 -43.42
C ARG A 2 -33.91 -51.74 -43.34
N ASN A 3 -34.86 -50.87 -43.01
CA ASN A 3 -34.60 -49.46 -42.74
C ASN A 3 -33.87 -49.33 -41.41
N LEU A 4 -32.65 -48.83 -41.43
CA LEU A 4 -31.87 -48.46 -40.24
C LEU A 4 -32.09 -46.97 -39.96
N LEU A 5 -32.94 -46.66 -38.98
CA LEU A 5 -33.08 -45.31 -38.44
C LEU A 5 -31.88 -45.03 -37.52
N ARG A 6 -31.03 -44.07 -37.87
CA ARG A 6 -29.95 -43.58 -36.98
C ARG A 6 -30.54 -42.55 -36.01
N PRO A 7 -30.42 -42.73 -34.69
CA PRO A 7 -30.83 -41.69 -33.75
C PRO A 7 -29.79 -40.56 -33.79
N LEU A 8 -30.23 -39.35 -34.13
CA LEU A 8 -29.44 -38.14 -34.04
C LEU A 8 -29.35 -37.74 -32.56
N LEU A 9 -28.22 -38.05 -31.92
CA LEU A 9 -27.91 -37.56 -30.57
C LEU A 9 -27.65 -36.06 -30.64
N MET A 10 -28.66 -35.27 -30.29
CA MET A 10 -28.55 -33.82 -30.17
C MET A 10 -27.99 -33.49 -28.78
N ALA A 11 -26.67 -33.32 -28.68
CA ALA A 11 -26.02 -32.88 -27.46
C ALA A 11 -26.33 -31.39 -27.22
N ALA A 12 -27.23 -31.11 -26.28
CA ALA A 12 -27.50 -29.75 -25.83
C ALA A 12 -26.31 -29.27 -24.98
N ALA A 13 -25.44 -28.45 -25.57
CA ALA A 13 -24.37 -27.77 -24.84
C ALA A 13 -24.99 -26.70 -23.91
N LEU A 14 -25.06 -27.01 -22.63
CA LEU A 14 -25.36 -26.05 -21.57
C LEU A 14 -24.20 -25.04 -21.49
N LEU A 15 -24.36 -23.89 -22.15
CA LEU A 15 -23.49 -22.73 -21.93
C LEU A 15 -23.80 -22.18 -20.52
N SER A 16 -23.06 -22.64 -19.53
CA SER A 16 -23.04 -22.04 -18.19
C SER A 16 -22.47 -20.62 -18.30
N THR A 17 -23.34 -19.63 -18.35
CA THR A 17 -22.99 -18.22 -18.18
C THR A 17 -22.82 -17.93 -16.70
N ALA A 18 -21.68 -18.35 -16.12
CA ALA A 18 -21.32 -17.89 -14.79
C ALA A 18 -21.14 -16.36 -14.84
N PRO A 19 -21.82 -15.58 -13.98
CA PRO A 19 -21.59 -14.15 -13.92
C PRO A 19 -20.14 -13.93 -13.50
N LEU A 20 -19.39 -13.17 -14.30
CA LEU A 20 -18.09 -12.68 -13.90
C LEU A 20 -18.35 -11.72 -12.74
N ALA A 21 -18.09 -12.17 -11.50
CA ALA A 21 -18.16 -11.29 -10.35
C ALA A 21 -17.20 -10.12 -10.63
N ALA A 22 -17.75 -8.92 -10.80
CA ALA A 22 -16.95 -7.71 -10.87
C ALA A 22 -16.29 -7.55 -9.51
N GLN A 23 -15.05 -8.02 -9.38
CA GLN A 23 -14.28 -7.81 -8.17
C GLN A 23 -13.90 -6.33 -8.12
N ASP A 24 -14.25 -5.67 -7.01
CA ASP A 24 -13.92 -4.29 -6.78
C ASP A 24 -12.40 -4.08 -6.78
N SER A 25 -11.98 -2.87 -7.15
CA SER A 25 -10.55 -2.53 -7.18
C SER A 25 -10.04 -2.27 -5.77
N THR A 26 -8.89 -2.81 -5.41
CA THR A 26 -8.18 -2.41 -4.19
C THR A 26 -7.41 -1.13 -4.45
N VAL A 27 -7.53 -0.14 -3.57
CA VAL A 27 -6.73 1.09 -3.63
C VAL A 27 -5.75 1.08 -2.46
N VAL A 28 -4.45 1.12 -2.73
CA VAL A 28 -3.41 1.07 -1.71
C VAL A 28 -2.72 2.42 -1.67
N VAL A 29 -2.87 3.15 -0.58
CA VAL A 29 -2.12 4.37 -0.28
C VAL A 29 -0.88 4.00 0.51
N LEU A 30 0.31 4.27 0.01
CA LEU A 30 1.58 3.97 0.69
C LEU A 30 2.35 5.23 0.99
N VAL A 31 2.80 5.35 2.23
CA VAL A 31 3.70 6.42 2.70
C VAL A 31 4.85 5.82 3.50
N ARG A 32 6.01 6.46 3.45
CA ARG A 32 7.05 6.25 4.46
C ARG A 32 6.58 6.89 5.78
N HIS A 33 7.03 6.38 6.92
CA HIS A 33 6.88 7.08 8.19
C HIS A 33 7.37 8.53 8.09
N ALA A 34 6.77 9.44 8.86
CA ALA A 34 7.17 10.83 8.95
C ALA A 34 8.51 11.01 9.70
N GLU A 35 8.99 12.25 9.78
CA GLU A 35 10.26 12.62 10.36
C GLU A 35 10.41 12.13 11.80
N LYS A 36 11.53 11.47 12.09
CA LYS A 36 11.87 10.99 13.42
C LYS A 36 12.55 12.07 14.25
N ALA A 37 12.37 12.01 15.56
CA ALA A 37 13.19 12.77 16.50
C ALA A 37 14.68 12.37 16.37
N ALA A 38 15.56 13.22 16.88
CA ALA A 38 16.97 12.88 16.99
C ALA A 38 17.13 11.57 17.77
N VAL A 39 18.03 10.71 17.27
CA VAL A 39 18.26 9.40 17.86
C VAL A 39 19.25 9.57 19.00
N GLU A 40 18.80 9.36 20.23
CA GLU A 40 19.70 9.14 21.36
C GLU A 40 20.48 7.82 21.15
N PRO A 41 21.76 7.73 21.54
CA PRO A 41 22.52 6.50 21.45
C PRO A 41 21.78 5.31 22.09
N GLY A 42 21.55 4.25 21.31
CA GLY A 42 20.84 3.05 21.75
C GLY A 42 19.33 3.03 21.44
N ASN A 43 18.73 4.16 21.00
CA ASN A 43 17.32 4.19 20.60
C ASN A 43 17.13 3.89 19.11
N ASN A 44 16.83 2.62 18.79
CA ASN A 44 16.59 2.18 17.41
C ASN A 44 15.13 2.39 16.94
N ASP A 45 14.26 2.95 17.79
CA ASP A 45 12.88 3.28 17.44
C ASP A 45 12.45 4.63 18.03
N PRO A 46 13.07 5.74 17.56
CA PRO A 46 12.71 7.07 18.03
C PRO A 46 11.26 7.41 17.68
N PRO A 47 10.60 8.25 18.51
CA PRO A 47 9.29 8.80 18.18
C PRO A 47 9.40 9.76 16.98
N LEU A 48 8.25 10.25 16.51
CA LEU A 48 8.22 11.35 15.54
C LEU A 48 8.78 12.63 16.16
N SER A 49 9.44 13.45 15.35
CA SER A 49 9.75 14.83 15.71
C SER A 49 8.48 15.69 15.66
N GLU A 50 8.56 16.95 16.06
CA GLU A 50 7.46 17.92 15.88
C GLU A 50 7.09 18.07 14.40
N ALA A 51 8.09 18.16 13.51
CA ALA A 51 7.86 18.16 12.06
C ALA A 51 7.16 16.87 11.59
N GLY A 52 7.55 15.73 12.14
CA GLY A 52 6.91 14.45 11.82
C GLY A 52 5.46 14.36 12.30
N ALA A 53 5.17 14.90 13.48
CA ALA A 53 3.80 14.99 14.00
C ALA A 53 2.93 15.91 13.12
N ALA A 54 3.47 17.06 12.69
CA ALA A 54 2.79 17.95 11.75
C ALA A 54 2.53 17.27 10.40
N ARG A 55 3.49 16.49 9.89
CA ARG A 55 3.31 15.69 8.65
C ARG A 55 2.26 14.60 8.82
N ALA A 56 2.21 13.92 9.95
CA ALA A 56 1.16 12.94 10.25
C ALA A 56 -0.24 13.58 10.27
N ALA A 57 -0.36 14.81 10.79
CA ALA A 57 -1.60 15.58 10.69
C ALA A 57 -1.92 15.96 9.23
N ALA A 58 -0.92 16.35 8.44
CA ALA A 58 -1.12 16.62 7.01
C ALA A 58 -1.53 15.37 6.22
N LEU A 59 -1.09 14.18 6.61
CA LEU A 59 -1.55 12.92 6.01
C LEU A 59 -3.05 12.70 6.23
N ARG A 60 -3.54 12.97 7.45
CA ARG A 60 -4.98 12.95 7.74
C ARG A 60 -5.74 13.88 6.80
N GLU A 61 -5.28 15.12 6.63
CA GLU A 61 -5.92 16.10 5.74
C GLU A 61 -5.89 15.64 4.27
N ALA A 62 -4.77 15.07 3.82
CA ALA A 62 -4.65 14.54 2.46
C ALA A 62 -5.62 13.38 2.18
N LEU A 63 -6.03 12.65 3.22
CA LEU A 63 -6.91 11.48 3.13
C LEU A 63 -8.33 11.76 3.62
N HIS A 64 -8.70 13.01 3.94
CA HIS A 64 -10.00 13.33 4.53
C HIS A 64 -11.19 12.95 3.64
N GLY A 65 -11.04 13.09 2.32
CA GLY A 65 -12.09 12.81 1.33
C GLY A 65 -12.09 11.36 0.83
N MET A 66 -11.16 10.54 1.30
CA MET A 66 -11.03 9.13 0.89
C MET A 66 -11.70 8.24 1.93
N HIS A 67 -12.51 7.27 1.52
CA HIS A 67 -12.99 6.24 2.43
C HIS A 67 -11.84 5.25 2.67
N LEU A 68 -11.26 5.25 3.88
CA LEU A 68 -10.29 4.23 4.28
C LEU A 68 -11.03 3.08 4.97
N ASP A 69 -10.70 1.85 4.59
CA ASP A 69 -11.25 0.63 5.18
C ASP A 69 -10.24 -0.04 6.13
N ALA A 70 -8.95 0.17 5.88
CA ALA A 70 -7.89 -0.42 6.67
C ALA A 70 -6.65 0.49 6.75
N VAL A 71 -5.93 0.38 7.86
CA VAL A 71 -4.62 1.00 8.07
C VAL A 71 -3.64 -0.08 8.49
N ILE A 72 -2.49 -0.15 7.85
CA ILE A 72 -1.42 -1.11 8.13
C ILE A 72 -0.16 -0.34 8.49
N ALA A 73 0.47 -0.71 9.60
CA ALA A 73 1.73 -0.14 10.04
C ALA A 73 2.67 -1.25 10.52
N THR A 74 3.98 -0.97 10.53
CA THR A 74 4.93 -1.87 11.20
C THR A 74 4.90 -1.67 12.72
N GLU A 75 5.48 -2.59 13.48
CA GLU A 75 5.58 -2.47 14.95
C GLU A 75 6.41 -1.26 15.44
N ARG A 76 7.09 -0.54 14.53
CA ARG A 76 7.83 0.69 14.86
C ARG A 76 6.89 1.82 15.28
N GLN A 77 7.24 2.51 16.37
CA GLN A 77 6.49 3.66 16.88
C GLN A 77 6.28 4.72 15.80
N ARG A 78 7.30 5.04 15.01
CA ARG A 78 7.22 6.04 13.95
C ARG A 78 6.20 5.70 12.85
N THR A 79 6.07 4.43 12.45
CA THR A 79 5.06 4.04 11.44
C THR A 79 3.65 4.15 12.00
N GLN A 80 3.46 3.71 13.25
CA GLN A 80 2.17 3.79 13.93
C GLN A 80 1.76 5.25 14.16
N ALA A 81 2.67 6.07 14.68
CA ALA A 81 2.42 7.48 14.94
C ALA A 81 2.14 8.28 13.66
N THR A 82 2.72 7.89 12.52
CA THR A 82 2.46 8.52 11.22
C THR A 82 1.04 8.23 10.75
N ALA A 83 0.59 6.98 10.86
CA ALA A 83 -0.72 6.56 10.38
C ALA A 83 -1.87 6.92 11.34
N ARG A 84 -1.58 7.07 12.64
CA ARG A 84 -2.57 7.23 13.70
C ARG A 84 -3.57 8.38 13.45
N PRO A 85 -3.17 9.61 13.08
CA PRO A 85 -4.14 10.69 12.86
C PRO A 85 -5.16 10.39 11.76
N ALA A 86 -4.74 9.71 10.69
CA ALA A 86 -5.63 9.27 9.62
C ALA A 86 -6.52 8.12 10.11
N ALA A 87 -5.95 7.12 10.80
CA ALA A 87 -6.71 6.00 11.35
C ALA A 87 -7.83 6.46 12.29
N GLU A 88 -7.52 7.35 13.23
CA GLU A 88 -8.49 7.92 14.19
C GLU A 88 -9.60 8.71 13.49
N ALA A 89 -9.26 9.51 12.48
CA ALA A 89 -10.26 10.28 11.71
C ALA A 89 -11.24 9.38 10.94
N HIS A 90 -10.82 8.17 10.58
CA HIS A 90 -11.63 7.16 9.90
C HIS A 90 -12.24 6.12 10.85
N GLY A 91 -12.03 6.25 12.17
CA GLY A 91 -12.54 5.30 13.17
C GLY A 91 -11.88 3.92 13.11
N LEU A 92 -10.66 3.83 12.58
CA LEU A 92 -9.93 2.59 12.38
C LEU A 92 -8.83 2.38 13.42
N ALA A 93 -8.54 1.12 13.74
CA ALA A 93 -7.34 0.73 14.47
C ALA A 93 -6.28 0.20 13.49
N PRO A 94 -5.02 0.62 13.57
CA PRO A 94 -3.96 0.08 12.72
C PRO A 94 -3.74 -1.41 12.93
N GLU A 95 -3.72 -2.18 11.84
CA GLU A 95 -3.20 -3.53 11.81
C GLU A 95 -1.66 -3.47 11.89
N ILE A 96 -1.09 -4.10 12.93
CA ILE A 96 0.35 -4.08 13.16
C ILE A 96 1.00 -5.33 12.58
N VAL A 97 1.91 -5.13 11.62
CA VAL A 97 2.75 -6.17 11.05
C VAL A 97 4.11 -6.16 11.73
N SER A 98 4.46 -7.26 12.41
CA SER A 98 5.79 -7.43 13.03
C SER A 98 6.90 -7.38 11.98
N LEU A 99 8.05 -6.84 12.38
CA LEU A 99 9.22 -6.79 11.53
C LEU A 99 9.75 -8.21 11.30
N ARG A 100 10.20 -8.43 10.07
CA ARG A 100 10.95 -9.63 9.70
C ARG A 100 12.22 -9.19 9.00
N HIS A 101 13.16 -10.10 8.85
CA HIS A 101 14.39 -9.81 8.14
C HIS A 101 14.18 -9.91 6.63
N GLY A 102 14.71 -8.92 5.90
CA GLY A 102 14.80 -8.94 4.44
C GLY A 102 13.43 -9.03 3.73
N PRO A 103 13.35 -9.76 2.60
CA PRO A 103 12.14 -9.84 1.77
C PRO A 103 10.89 -10.31 2.51
N ALA A 104 11.04 -11.15 3.53
CA ALA A 104 9.92 -11.69 4.30
C ALA A 104 9.07 -10.60 4.98
N HIS A 105 9.66 -9.44 5.29
CA HIS A 105 8.90 -8.31 5.83
C HIS A 105 7.99 -7.68 4.78
N VAL A 106 8.52 -7.45 3.58
CA VAL A 106 7.76 -6.92 2.44
C VAL A 106 6.61 -7.87 2.10
N ASP A 107 6.88 -9.17 2.06
CA ASP A 107 5.86 -10.19 1.78
C ASP A 107 4.76 -10.22 2.85
N SER A 108 5.12 -10.02 4.12
CA SER A 108 4.15 -9.97 5.23
C SER A 108 3.21 -8.76 5.10
N VAL A 109 3.75 -7.58 4.76
CA VAL A 109 2.94 -6.37 4.55
C VAL A 109 2.08 -6.51 3.29
N ALA A 110 2.63 -7.02 2.19
CA ALA A 110 1.87 -7.25 0.96
C ALA A 110 0.76 -8.30 1.16
N ALA A 111 1.01 -9.35 1.95
CA ALA A 111 -0.01 -10.32 2.34
C ALA A 111 -1.11 -9.67 3.19
N ALA A 112 -0.76 -8.75 4.09
CA ALA A 112 -1.74 -7.99 4.88
C ALA A 112 -2.63 -7.12 3.98
N VAL A 113 -2.05 -6.39 3.03
CA VAL A 113 -2.81 -5.62 2.03
C VAL A 113 -3.77 -6.52 1.24
N ARG A 114 -3.32 -7.70 0.80
CA ARG A 114 -4.15 -8.65 0.02
C ARG A 114 -5.36 -9.18 0.76
N ARG A 115 -5.36 -9.18 2.11
CA ARG A 115 -6.55 -9.57 2.89
C ARG A 115 -7.67 -8.54 2.82
N HIS A 116 -7.35 -7.31 2.41
CA HIS A 116 -8.29 -6.21 2.20
C HIS A 116 -8.59 -6.01 0.71
N ALA A 117 -8.71 -7.10 -0.05
CA ALA A 117 -9.06 -7.02 -1.48
C ALA A 117 -10.40 -6.30 -1.68
N GLY A 118 -10.47 -5.43 -2.69
CA GLY A 118 -11.65 -4.60 -2.99
C GLY A 118 -11.83 -3.36 -2.11
N HIS A 119 -10.91 -3.12 -1.16
CA HIS A 119 -11.00 -2.01 -0.21
C HIS A 119 -9.88 -0.98 -0.40
N THR A 120 -9.97 0.15 0.31
CA THR A 120 -8.94 1.18 0.35
C THR A 120 -8.09 1.04 1.61
N VAL A 121 -6.78 0.87 1.43
CA VAL A 121 -5.83 0.54 2.49
C VAL A 121 -4.74 1.59 2.57
N LEU A 122 -4.53 2.18 3.75
CA LEU A 122 -3.33 2.98 4.04
C LEU A 122 -2.21 2.09 4.59
N VAL A 123 -1.00 2.23 4.06
CA VAL A 123 0.20 1.53 4.52
C VAL A 123 1.27 2.54 4.92
N ALA A 124 1.69 2.51 6.19
CA ALA A 124 2.85 3.28 6.68
C ALA A 124 4.08 2.36 6.82
N GLY A 125 5.06 2.55 5.93
CA GLY A 125 6.28 1.76 5.86
C GLY A 125 7.57 2.57 6.07
N HIS A 126 8.66 2.11 5.46
CA HIS A 126 10.01 2.70 5.57
C HIS A 126 10.53 3.10 4.18
N SER A 127 11.64 3.86 4.13
CA SER A 127 12.24 4.39 2.90
C SER A 127 12.54 3.30 1.86
N ASN A 128 13.01 2.15 2.33
CA ASN A 128 13.36 0.99 1.51
C ASN A 128 12.22 -0.03 1.34
N THR A 129 11.23 -0.05 2.24
CA THR A 129 10.14 -1.03 2.17
C THR A 129 8.96 -0.55 1.36
N VAL A 130 8.64 0.74 1.32
CA VAL A 130 7.53 1.27 0.52
C VAL A 130 7.69 0.97 -0.97
N PRO A 131 8.84 1.29 -1.62
CA PRO A 131 9.14 0.88 -2.99
C PRO A 131 9.01 -0.64 -3.22
N ALA A 132 9.52 -1.44 -2.28
CA ALA A 132 9.47 -2.89 -2.37
C ALA A 132 8.05 -3.45 -2.24
N ILE A 133 7.21 -2.86 -1.38
CA ILE A 133 5.79 -3.24 -1.23
C ILE A 133 5.01 -2.90 -2.51
N VAL A 134 5.25 -1.73 -3.11
CA VAL A 134 4.66 -1.37 -4.42
C VAL A 134 4.97 -2.46 -5.44
N HIS A 135 6.24 -2.87 -5.55
CA HIS A 135 6.65 -3.92 -6.47
C HIS A 135 6.02 -5.28 -6.13
N ALA A 136 6.00 -5.66 -4.85
CA ALA A 136 5.42 -6.93 -4.40
C ALA A 136 3.91 -7.02 -4.65
N LEU A 137 3.20 -5.90 -4.72
CA LEU A 137 1.79 -5.81 -5.08
C LEU A 137 1.54 -5.76 -6.60
N GLY A 138 2.59 -5.89 -7.42
CA GLY A 138 2.52 -5.90 -8.88
C GLY A 138 2.75 -4.53 -9.53
N GLY A 139 3.08 -3.50 -8.74
CA GLY A 139 3.49 -2.19 -9.26
C GLY A 139 4.89 -2.21 -9.89
N PRO A 140 5.30 -1.09 -10.51
CA PRO A 140 6.63 -0.96 -11.08
C PRO A 140 7.71 -1.03 -10.00
N ARG A 141 8.93 -1.39 -10.40
CA ARG A 141 10.11 -1.29 -9.53
C ARG A 141 10.50 0.17 -9.37
N LEU A 142 10.56 0.63 -8.12
CA LEU A 142 10.97 1.98 -7.75
C LEU A 142 12.31 1.92 -7.01
N PRO A 143 13.16 2.95 -7.12
CA PRO A 143 14.33 3.07 -6.25
C PRO A 143 13.90 3.30 -4.80
N ASP A 144 14.82 3.03 -3.87
CA ASP A 144 14.63 3.40 -2.47
C ASP A 144 14.40 4.91 -2.33
N LEU A 145 13.52 5.27 -1.40
CA LEU A 145 13.33 6.66 -1.03
C LEU A 145 14.57 7.13 -0.28
N CYS A 146 15.01 8.33 -0.59
CA CYS A 146 16.06 8.97 0.16
C CYS A 146 15.63 9.26 1.59
N GLU A 147 16.59 9.33 2.52
CA GLU A 147 16.30 9.60 3.93
C GLU A 147 15.66 10.97 4.17
N ALA A 148 15.83 11.93 3.27
CA ALA A 148 15.18 13.24 3.32
C ALA A 148 13.82 13.32 2.61
N GLU A 149 13.38 12.23 1.96
CA GLU A 149 12.11 12.18 1.22
C GLU A 149 10.98 11.62 2.11
N TYR A 150 10.09 12.50 2.60
CA TYR A 150 8.96 12.17 3.48
C TYR A 150 7.60 12.56 2.88
N ALA A 151 7.57 13.47 1.92
CA ALA A 151 6.34 13.99 1.32
C ALA A 151 5.69 13.04 0.31
N ASN A 152 6.28 11.88 0.03
CA ASN A 152 5.77 10.94 -0.96
C ASN A 152 4.52 10.19 -0.51
N LEU A 153 3.48 10.28 -1.32
CA LEU A 153 2.25 9.49 -1.22
C LEU A 153 2.06 8.73 -2.52
N PHE A 154 2.11 7.40 -2.44
CA PHE A 154 1.88 6.52 -3.57
C PHE A 154 0.46 6.00 -3.52
N VAL A 155 -0.26 6.04 -4.64
CA VAL A 155 -1.58 5.41 -4.79
C VAL A 155 -1.45 4.31 -5.83
N LEU A 156 -1.55 3.06 -5.39
CA LEU A 156 -1.52 1.88 -6.23
C LEU A 156 -2.94 1.30 -6.35
N VAL A 157 -3.48 1.29 -7.56
CA VAL A 157 -4.81 0.73 -7.85
C VAL A 157 -4.63 -0.67 -8.43
N LEU A 158 -5.14 -1.67 -7.71
CA LEU A 158 -5.13 -3.08 -8.09
C LEU A 158 -6.53 -3.46 -8.58
N LYS A 159 -6.69 -3.62 -9.89
CA LYS A 159 -7.93 -4.08 -10.50
C LYS A 159 -7.76 -5.52 -10.99
N PRO A 160 -8.61 -6.47 -10.56
CA PRO A 160 -8.54 -7.84 -11.04
C PRO A 160 -8.62 -7.94 -12.56
N GLY A 161 -7.70 -8.69 -13.15
CA GLY A 161 -7.60 -8.85 -14.61
C GLY A 161 -7.02 -7.65 -15.37
N ALA A 162 -6.48 -6.64 -14.68
CA ALA A 162 -5.82 -5.50 -15.30
C ALA A 162 -4.45 -5.21 -14.65
N GLU A 163 -3.57 -4.55 -15.41
CA GLU A 163 -2.28 -4.10 -14.90
C GLU A 163 -2.46 -3.08 -13.75
N PRO A 164 -1.68 -3.20 -12.65
CA PRO A 164 -1.68 -2.21 -11.58
C PRO A 164 -1.35 -0.80 -12.07
N ARG A 165 -2.09 0.19 -11.59
CA ARG A 165 -1.81 1.60 -11.88
C ARG A 165 -1.22 2.27 -10.67
N LEU A 166 -0.01 2.80 -10.81
CA LEU A 166 0.67 3.56 -9.78
C LEU A 166 0.62 5.06 -10.08
N GLU A 167 0.26 5.83 -9.08
CA GLU A 167 0.29 7.28 -9.09
C GLU A 167 1.16 7.78 -7.92
N ARG A 168 2.10 8.71 -8.21
CA ARG A 168 2.86 9.41 -7.17
C ARG A 168 2.26 10.79 -6.95
N ARG A 169 2.04 11.13 -5.69
CA ARG A 169 1.56 12.42 -5.19
C ARG A 169 2.46 12.90 -4.06
N SER A 170 2.25 14.14 -3.66
CA SER A 170 2.93 14.75 -2.52
C SER A 170 1.93 15.23 -1.48
N TYR A 171 2.32 15.19 -0.20
CA TYR A 171 1.51 15.68 0.92
C TYR A 171 2.38 16.35 1.99
N GLY A 172 1.76 17.23 2.78
CA GLY A 172 2.44 17.98 3.82
C GLY A 172 3.49 18.94 3.28
N VAL A 173 4.49 19.26 4.10
CA VAL A 173 5.61 20.13 3.72
C VAL A 173 6.41 19.46 2.60
N PRO A 174 6.69 20.15 1.48
CA PRO A 174 7.52 19.62 0.40
C PRO A 174 8.89 19.19 0.90
N ASP A 175 9.40 18.09 0.35
CA ASP A 175 10.77 17.65 0.62
C ASP A 175 11.77 18.68 0.05
N PRO A 176 12.95 18.82 0.67
CA PRO A 176 14.05 19.57 0.06
C PRO A 176 14.40 18.99 -1.32
N PRO A 177 14.96 19.80 -2.25
CA PRO A 177 15.35 19.31 -3.57
C PRO A 177 16.28 18.11 -3.45
N ARG A 178 15.93 17.01 -4.14
CA ARG A 178 16.66 15.74 -4.03
C ARG A 178 18.17 15.89 -4.27
N ALA A 179 18.57 16.74 -5.21
CA ALA A 179 19.97 17.01 -5.55
C ALA A 179 20.80 17.54 -4.37
N ASP A 180 20.15 18.19 -3.40
CA ASP A 180 20.84 18.86 -2.29
C ASP A 180 21.13 17.89 -1.13
N VAL A 181 20.39 16.77 -1.05
CA VAL A 181 20.34 15.93 0.16
C VAL A 181 20.39 14.43 -0.12
N CYS A 182 20.29 14.02 -1.39
CA CYS A 182 20.27 12.63 -1.81
C CYS A 182 21.30 12.43 -2.92
N PRO A 183 22.46 11.79 -2.66
CA PRO A 183 23.40 11.48 -3.73
C PRO A 183 22.69 10.62 -4.79
N ALA A 184 22.95 10.92 -6.06
CA ALA A 184 22.47 10.08 -7.14
C ALA A 184 22.97 8.64 -6.92
N HIS A 185 22.06 7.66 -7.01
CA HIS A 185 22.49 6.28 -7.06
C HIS A 185 23.32 6.09 -8.35
N PRO A 186 24.52 5.49 -8.27
CA PRO A 186 25.34 5.22 -9.45
C PRO A 186 24.64 4.25 -10.42
#